data_AF-A0A4Y1ZEM6-F1
#
_entry.id   AF-A0A4Y1ZEM6-F1
#
_cell.length_a   1.000
_cell.length_b   1.000
_cell.length_c   1.000
_cell.angle_alpha   90.00
_cell.angle_beta   90.00
_cell.angle_gamma   90.00
#
_symmetry.space_group_name_H-M   'P 1'
#
loop_
_entity.id
_entity.type
_entity.pdbx_description
1 polymer ?
#
loop_
_entity_poly.entity_id
_entity_poly.type
_entity_poly.pdbx_seq_one_letter_code
_entity_poly.pdbx_strand_id
1 'polypeptide(L)'
;MIQAAAHDKNVRAFLSFSPIYHWSIEQRNNHWVIQFTDLRYYSKGTYPFTATVWLDHHLQVQSSYTGWVFSERKLRKKLVLAQVNS
;
A
#
# COMPACT_ATOMS: atom_id res chain seq x y z
N MET A 1 -3.26 13.05 -5.86
CA MET A 1 -3.05 11.89 -4.96
C MET A 1 -2.68 10.62 -5.72
N ILE A 2 -3.60 10.01 -6.48
CA ILE A 2 -3.33 8.74 -7.20
C ILE A 2 -2.19 8.86 -8.20
N GLN A 3 -2.10 9.98 -8.93
CA GLN A 3 -0.95 10.25 -9.81
C GLN A 3 0.37 10.28 -9.04
N ALA A 4 0.44 10.97 -7.89
CA ALA A 4 1.65 11.00 -7.06
C ALA A 4 2.03 9.59 -6.58
N ALA A 5 1.05 8.82 -6.10
CA ALA A 5 1.23 7.42 -5.71
C ALA A 5 1.73 6.55 -6.88
N ALA A 6 1.25 6.75 -8.10
CA ALA A 6 1.65 5.96 -9.27
C ALA A 6 3.12 6.15 -9.67
N HIS A 7 3.81 7.19 -9.17
CA HIS A 7 5.25 7.36 -9.39
C HIS A 7 6.12 6.57 -8.41
N ASP A 8 5.56 6.11 -7.29
CA ASP A 8 6.27 5.30 -6.29
C ASP A 8 6.68 3.94 -6.87
N LYS A 9 7.88 3.48 -6.49
CA LYS A 9 8.44 2.22 -7.02
C LYS A 9 7.60 0.98 -6.69
N ASN A 10 7.02 0.92 -5.49
CA ASN A 10 6.21 -0.22 -5.07
C ASN A 10 4.87 -0.19 -5.79
N VAL A 11 4.22 0.97 -5.88
CA VAL A 11 2.98 1.14 -6.65
C VAL A 11 3.20 0.82 -8.14
N ARG A 12 4.29 1.30 -8.77
CA ARG A 12 4.61 0.96 -10.16
C ARG A 12 4.83 -0.53 -10.36
N ALA A 13 5.57 -1.17 -9.45
CA ALA A 13 5.74 -2.62 -9.49
C ALA A 13 4.36 -3.30 -9.43
N PHE A 14 3.51 -2.92 -8.46
CA PHE A 14 2.15 -3.42 -8.37
C PHE A 14 1.36 -3.29 -9.66
N LEU A 15 1.30 -2.09 -10.23
CA LEU A 15 0.55 -1.82 -11.46
C LEU A 15 1.10 -2.60 -12.67
N SER A 16 2.40 -2.92 -12.70
CA SER A 16 3.03 -3.67 -13.80
C SER A 16 2.55 -5.12 -13.90
N PHE A 17 2.13 -5.73 -12.79
CA PHE A 17 1.70 -7.13 -12.76
C PHE A 17 0.24 -7.33 -12.31
N SER A 18 -0.46 -6.29 -11.88
CA SER A 18 -1.85 -6.34 -11.38
C SER A 18 -2.83 -5.62 -12.33
N PRO A 19 -3.33 -6.26 -13.39
CA PRO A 19 -4.25 -5.65 -14.35
C PRO A 19 -5.66 -5.40 -13.80
N ILE A 20 -6.08 -6.15 -12.76
CA ILE A 20 -7.40 -6.04 -12.15
C ILE A 20 -7.19 -5.75 -10.66
N TYR A 21 -7.47 -4.52 -10.26
CA TYR A 21 -7.25 -4.08 -8.89
C TYR A 21 -8.33 -3.10 -8.44
N HIS A 22 -8.48 -2.97 -7.13
CA HIS A 22 -9.16 -1.85 -6.51
C HIS A 22 -8.16 -0.97 -5.77
N TRP A 23 -8.53 0.28 -5.51
CA TRP A 23 -7.79 1.14 -4.60
C TRP A 23 -8.72 1.79 -3.57
N SER A 24 -8.18 2.11 -2.41
CA SER A 24 -8.84 2.91 -1.38
C SER A 24 -7.91 4.02 -0.89
N ILE A 25 -8.49 5.11 -0.40
CA ILE A 25 -7.77 6.21 0.23
C ILE A 25 -8.33 6.39 1.63
N GLU A 26 -7.43 6.51 2.61
CA GLU A 26 -7.77 6.81 3.99
C GLU A 26 -6.84 7.89 4.52
N GLN A 27 -7.32 8.68 5.48
CA GLN A 27 -6.48 9.61 6.21
C GLN A 27 -6.08 9.01 7.56
N ARG A 28 -4.78 8.95 7.88
CA ARG A 28 -4.26 8.41 9.15
C ARG A 28 -3.10 9.26 9.65
N ASN A 29 -3.18 9.76 10.88
CA ASN A 29 -2.09 10.52 11.54
C ASN A 29 -1.46 11.60 10.64
N ASN A 30 -2.27 12.49 10.07
CA ASN A 30 -1.82 13.54 9.14
C ASN A 30 -1.20 13.05 7.81
N HIS A 31 -1.40 11.78 7.44
CA HIS A 31 -0.97 11.23 6.16
C HIS A 31 -2.17 10.75 5.34
N TRP A 32 -2.02 10.81 4.02
CA TRP A 32 -2.87 10.09 3.09
C TRP A 32 -2.31 8.69 2.88
N VAL A 33 -3.13 7.67 3.10
CA VAL A 33 -2.78 6.28 2.87
C VAL A 33 -3.56 5.80 1.67
N ILE A 34 -2.86 5.36 0.63
CA ILE A 34 -3.47 4.80 -0.57
C ILE A 34 -3.10 3.34 -0.63
N GLN A 35 -4.11 2.47 -0.65
CA GLN A 35 -3.91 1.04 -0.76
C GLN A 35 -4.46 0.54 -2.09
N PHE A 36 -3.64 -0.21 -2.82
CA PHE A 36 -4.02 -0.96 -4.02
C PHE A 36 -4.08 -2.43 -3.67
N THR A 37 -5.04 -3.14 -4.20
CA THR A 37 -5.26 -4.56 -3.90
C THR A 37 -5.62 -5.29 -5.18
N ASP A 38 -4.87 -6.35 -5.48
CA ASP A 38 -5.11 -7.18 -6.66
C ASP A 38 -6.31 -8.10 -6.41
N LEU A 39 -7.29 -8.04 -7.31
CA LEU A 39 -8.55 -8.75 -7.17
C LEU A 39 -8.51 -10.19 -7.70
N ARG A 40 -7.42 -10.61 -8.34
CA ARG A 40 -7.28 -11.96 -8.90
C ARG A 40 -6.97 -13.00 -7.82
N TYR A 41 -6.31 -12.59 -6.74
CA TYR A 41 -5.82 -13.50 -5.70
C TYR A 41 -6.79 -13.65 -4.52
N TYR A 42 -8.09 -13.80 -4.78
CA TYR A 42 -9.04 -14.06 -3.68
C TYR A 42 -8.79 -15.43 -3.05
N SER A 43 -8.43 -15.46 -1.77
CA SER A 43 -8.19 -16.69 -1.03
C SER A 43 -8.53 -16.52 0.43
N LYS A 44 -9.17 -17.53 1.04
CA LYS A 44 -9.54 -17.54 2.47
C LYS A 44 -10.27 -16.25 2.91
N GLY A 45 -11.13 -15.70 2.05
CA GLY A 45 -11.88 -14.49 2.36
C GLY A 45 -11.12 -13.17 2.21
N THR A 46 -9.89 -13.18 1.69
CA THR A 46 -9.05 -11.97 1.56
C THR A 46 -8.37 -11.86 0.20
N TYR A 47 -7.95 -10.63 -0.14
CA TYR A 47 -7.11 -10.31 -1.28
C TYR A 47 -5.72 -9.92 -0.74
N PRO A 48 -4.78 -10.87 -0.66
CA PRO A 48 -3.57 -10.70 0.12
C PRO A 48 -2.51 -9.88 -0.61
N PHE A 49 -2.61 -9.68 -1.92
CA PHE A 49 -1.57 -9.02 -2.67
C PHE A 49 -1.87 -7.54 -2.86
N THR A 50 -1.08 -6.70 -2.21
CA THR A 50 -1.37 -5.27 -2.10
C THR A 50 -0.14 -4.41 -2.33
N ALA A 51 -0.38 -3.14 -2.69
CA ALA A 51 0.55 -2.05 -2.51
C ALA A 51 -0.03 -1.03 -1.55
N THR A 52 0.79 -0.41 -0.71
CA THR A 52 0.36 0.70 0.14
C THR A 52 1.39 1.81 0.07
N VAL A 53 0.93 3.04 -0.04
CA VAL A 53 1.78 4.23 -0.04
C VAL A 53 1.22 5.26 0.93
N TRP A 54 2.11 5.85 1.71
CA TRP A 54 1.83 6.94 2.64
C TRP A 54 2.36 8.23 2.03
N LEU A 55 1.49 9.21 1.89
CA LEU A 55 1.81 10.54 1.43
C LEU A 55 1.62 11.53 2.57
N ASP A 56 2.50 12.53 2.66
CA ASP A 56 2.23 13.71 3.48
C ASP A 56 1.19 14.64 2.80
N HIS A 57 0.91 15.78 3.44
CA HIS A 57 0.00 16.80 2.92
C HIS A 57 0.48 17.48 1.63
N HIS A 58 1.77 17.39 1.32
CA HIS A 58 2.38 17.88 0.09
C HIS A 58 2.47 16.80 -1.00
N LEU A 59 1.78 15.65 -0.79
CA LEU A 59 1.75 14.50 -1.67
C LEU A 59 3.12 13.85 -1.90
N GLN A 60 4.08 14.07 -1.01
CA GLN A 60 5.38 13.40 -1.05
C GLN A 60 5.28 12.03 -0.42
N VAL A 61 5.93 11.04 -1.05
CA VAL A 61 5.95 9.66 -0.56
C VAL A 61 6.84 9.59 0.69
N GLN A 62 6.21 9.31 1.83
CA GLN A 62 6.89 9.11 3.11
C GLN A 62 7.31 7.66 3.31
N SER A 63 6.47 6.71 2.87
CA SER A 63 6.81 5.29 2.85
C SER A 63 5.93 4.53 1.87
N SER A 64 6.36 3.35 1.46
CA SER A 64 5.56 2.47 0.60
C SER A 64 5.93 1.00 0.77
N TYR A 65 4.99 0.13 0.41
CA TYR A 65 5.13 -1.32 0.47
C TYR A 65 4.40 -1.97 -0.73
N THR A 66 4.92 -3.09 -1.22
CA THR A 66 4.21 -4.00 -2.13
C THR A 66 4.52 -5.44 -1.77
N GLY A 67 3.51 -6.29 -1.77
CA GLY A 67 3.69 -7.72 -1.54
C GLY A 67 2.47 -8.40 -0.92
N TRP A 68 2.71 -9.61 -0.42
CA TRP A 68 1.69 -10.47 0.17
C TRP A 68 1.48 -10.16 1.66
N VAL A 69 0.24 -9.79 2.01
CA VAL A 69 -0.27 -9.49 3.34
C VAL A 69 -1.46 -10.42 3.64
N PHE A 70 -1.21 -11.45 4.43
CA PHE A 70 -2.25 -12.42 4.82
C PHE A 70 -2.99 -12.05 6.13
N SER A 71 -2.54 -11.00 6.83
CA SER A 71 -3.31 -10.39 7.93
C SER A 71 -2.86 -8.95 8.20
N GLU A 72 -3.81 -8.06 8.49
CA GLU A 72 -3.55 -6.66 8.86
C GLU A 72 -2.59 -6.57 10.07
N ARG A 73 -2.70 -7.52 11.02
CA ARG A 73 -1.79 -7.65 12.17
C ARG A 73 -0.33 -7.87 11.76
N LYS A 74 -0.08 -8.67 10.71
CA LYS A 74 1.29 -8.89 10.20
C LYS A 74 1.82 -7.66 9.46
N LEU A 75 0.97 -6.94 8.73
CA LEU A 75 1.35 -5.68 8.09
C LEU A 75 1.73 -4.61 9.14
N ARG A 76 0.90 -4.41 10.17
CA ARG A 76 1.18 -3.47 11.26
C ARG A 76 2.51 -3.75 11.96
N LYS A 77 2.84 -5.03 12.22
CA LYS A 77 4.15 -5.40 12.80
C LYS A 77 5.33 -5.05 11.88
N LYS A 78 5.20 -5.24 10.57
CA LYS A 78 6.26 -4.86 9.60
C LYS A 78 6.44 -3.34 9.52
N LEU A 79 5.34 -2.59 9.59
CA LEU A 79 5.38 -1.12 9.53
C LEU A 79 5.95 -0.47 10.80
N VAL A 80 5.63 -1.01 11.99
CA VAL A 80 6.25 -0.54 13.25
C VAL A 80 7.76 -0.72 13.24
N LEU A 81 8.26 -1.85 12.71
CA LEU A 81 9.71 -2.09 12.60
C LEU A 81 10.42 -1.12 11.65
N ALA A 82 9.73 -0.60 10.62
CA ALA A 82 10.31 0.40 9.73
C ALA A 82 10.43 1.78 10.41
N GLN A 83 9.50 2.13 11.31
CA GLN A 83 9.52 3.40 12.04
C GLN A 83 10.54 3.46 13.18
N VAL A 84 10.97 2.32 13.74
CA VAL A 84 11.91 2.28 14.88
C VAL A 84 13.38 2.34 14.43
N ASN A 85 13.66 2.13 13.15
CA ASN A 85 15.02 2.12 12.60
C ASN A 85 15.34 3.37 11.75
N SER A 86 14.62 4.47 11.94
CA SER A 86 14.83 5.74 11.22
C SER A 86 15.10 6.88 12.19
#